data_AF-A0AAV4KG59-F1
#
_entry.id   AF-A0AAV4KG59-F1
#
_cell.length_a   1.000
_cell.length_b   1.000
_cell.length_c   1.000
_cell.angle_alpha   90.00
_cell.angle_beta   90.00
_cell.angle_gamma   90.00
#
_symmetry.space_group_name_H-M   'P 1'
#
loop_
_entity.id
_entity.type
_entity.pdbx_description
1 polymer ?
#
loop_
_entity_poly.entity_id
_entity_poly.type
_entity_poly.pdbx_seq_one_letter_code
_entity_poly.pdbx_strand_id
1 'polypeptide(L)' 'MAPHHKSNKEVEGDPDTGHGRGLPRRPDEEKLDARLEEDREEAGRPPEPDDKDR' A
#
# COMPACT_ATOMS: atom_id res chain seq x y z
N MET A 1 -28.84 -18.94 -13.22
CA MET A 1 -28.06 -18.01 -12.37
C MET A 1 -26.60 -18.43 -12.41
N ALA A 2 -25.71 -17.59 -12.91
CA ALA A 2 -24.26 -17.83 -12.80
C ALA A 2 -23.82 -17.49 -11.36
N PRO A 3 -22.99 -18.32 -10.72
CA PRO A 3 -22.48 -17.99 -9.39
C PRO A 3 -21.59 -16.75 -9.46
N HIS A 4 -21.93 -15.71 -8.69
CA HIS A 4 -21.18 -14.46 -8.59
C HIS A 4 -19.92 -14.59 -7.71
N HIS A 5 -19.16 -15.68 -7.88
CA HIS A 5 -17.93 -15.90 -7.12
C HIS A 5 -16.75 -15.57 -8.01
N LYS A 6 -16.01 -14.53 -7.63
CA LYS A 6 -14.71 -14.19 -8.25
C LYS A 6 -13.72 -15.28 -7.88
N SER A 7 -12.86 -15.67 -8.82
CA SER A 7 -11.84 -16.70 -8.56
C SER A 7 -10.82 -16.21 -7.52
N ASN A 8 -10.16 -17.13 -6.79
CA ASN A 8 -9.10 -16.76 -5.85
C ASN A 8 -8.01 -15.91 -6.51
N LYS A 9 -7.73 -16.18 -7.79
CA LYS A 9 -6.81 -15.40 -8.62
C LYS A 9 -7.27 -13.96 -8.87
N GLU A 10 -8.57 -13.72 -9.00
CA GLU A 10 -9.14 -12.36 -9.08
C GLU A 10 -9.18 -11.66 -7.72
N VAL A 11 -9.19 -12.41 -6.62
CA VAL A 11 -9.16 -11.89 -5.25
C VAL A 11 -7.74 -11.57 -4.78
N GLU A 12 -6.74 -12.37 -5.18
CA GLU A 12 -5.34 -12.22 -4.76
C GLU A 12 -4.65 -10.98 -5.37
N GLY A 13 -5.20 -10.41 -6.45
CA GLY A 13 -4.64 -9.22 -7.09
C GLY A 13 -3.24 -9.46 -7.66
N ASP A 14 -2.56 -8.36 -8.01
CA ASP A 14 -1.16 -8.39 -8.44
C ASP A 14 -0.27 -8.77 -7.24
N PRO A 15 0.65 -9.73 -7.38
CA PRO A 15 1.46 -10.22 -6.27
C PRO A 15 2.46 -9.18 -5.72
N ASP A 16 2.87 -8.24 -6.56
CA ASP A 16 3.87 -7.23 -6.24
C ASP A 16 3.22 -5.99 -5.57
N THR A 17 1.91 -5.78 -5.74
CA THR A 17 1.20 -4.58 -5.23
C THR A 17 -0.06 -4.86 -4.41
N GLY A 18 -0.64 -6.07 -4.48
CA GLY A 18 -1.97 -6.43 -3.99
C GLY A 18 -2.04 -7.48 -2.86
N HIS A 19 -0.92 -8.08 -2.45
CA HIS A 19 -0.89 -9.15 -1.42
C HIS A 19 -0.93 -8.67 0.04
N GLY A 20 -1.50 -7.50 0.32
CA GLY A 20 -1.74 -7.08 1.70
C GLY A 20 -2.88 -7.89 2.32
N ARG A 21 -2.64 -8.56 3.45
CA ARG A 21 -3.72 -9.07 4.35
C ARG A 21 -4.46 -7.91 5.05
N GLY A 22 -4.75 -6.83 4.33
CA GLY A 22 -5.28 -5.57 4.83
C GLY A 22 -6.43 -5.03 3.98
N LEU A 23 -6.92 -3.86 4.34
CA LEU A 23 -7.87 -3.12 3.51
C LEU A 23 -7.25 -2.84 2.13
N PRO A 24 -8.07 -2.73 1.05
CA PRO A 24 -7.58 -2.34 -0.26
C PRO A 24 -6.68 -1.10 -0.18
N ARG A 25 -5.60 -1.10 -0.98
CA ARG A 25 -4.71 0.06 -1.14
C ARG A 25 -5.53 1.32 -1.38
N ARG A 26 -5.11 2.41 -0.76
CA ARG A 26 -5.79 3.69 -0.95
C ARG A 26 -5.46 4.20 -2.37
N PRO A 27 -6.43 4.75 -3.11
CA PRO A 27 -6.15 5.31 -4.43
C PRO A 27 -5.23 6.55 -4.37
N ASP A 28 -5.06 7.15 -3.19
CA ASP A 28 -4.21 8.30 -2.93
C ASP A 28 -2.93 7.96 -2.16
N GLU A 29 -2.57 6.69 -2.00
CA GLU A 29 -1.44 6.23 -1.18
C GLU A 29 -0.11 6.87 -1.58
N GLU A 30 0.23 6.89 -2.88
CA GLU A 30 1.44 7.55 -3.38
C GLU A 30 1.50 9.04 -3.06
N LYS A 31 0.35 9.72 -3.06
CA LYS A 31 0.26 11.15 -2.74
C LYS A 31 0.45 11.41 -1.24
N LEU A 32 0.08 10.44 -0.40
CA LEU A 32 0.30 10.52 1.03
C LEU A 32 1.76 10.28 1.36
N ASP A 33 2.41 9.32 0.71
CA ASP A 33 3.84 9.05 0.91
C ASP A 33 4.69 10.27 0.51
N ALA A 34 4.36 10.91 -0.62
CA ALA A 34 5.03 12.14 -1.04
C ALA A 34 4.88 13.29 -0.04
N ARG A 35 3.67 13.48 0.52
CA ARG A 35 3.42 14.50 1.55
C ARG A 35 4.11 14.18 2.87
N LEU A 36 4.15 12.91 3.25
CA LEU A 36 4.82 12.47 4.45
C LEU A 36 6.32 12.78 4.41
N GLU A 37 6.94 12.59 3.25
CA GLU A 37 8.36 12.92 3.06
C GLU A 37 8.59 14.44 3.11
N GLU A 38 7.76 15.24 2.43
CA GLU A 38 7.79 16.71 2.49
C GLU A 38 7.66 17.22 3.94
N ASP A 39 6.69 16.71 4.70
CA ASP A 39 6.48 17.06 6.11
C ASP A 39 7.69 16.70 6.99
N ARG A 40 8.40 15.60 6.66
CA ARG A 40 9.63 15.21 7.39
C ARG A 40 10.78 16.14 7.09
N GLU A 41 10.97 16.51 5.83
CA GLU A 41 11.99 17.48 5.42
C GLU A 41 11.74 18.83 6.11
N GLU A 42 10.49 19.31 6.11
CA GLU A 42 10.10 20.55 6.79
C GLU A 42 10.35 20.46 8.31
N ALA A 43 10.02 19.31 8.91
CA ALA A 43 10.23 19.07 10.34
C ALA A 43 11.70 18.78 10.72
N GLY A 44 12.62 18.69 9.74
CA GLY A 44 14.01 18.29 9.96
C GLY A 44 14.15 16.88 10.57
N ARG A 45 13.19 16.00 10.28
CA ARG A 45 13.18 14.62 10.79
C ARG A 45 14.02 13.72 9.88
N PRO A 46 14.76 12.75 10.45
CA PRO A 46 15.43 11.75 9.64
C PRO A 46 14.39 10.90 8.88
N PRO A 47 14.76 10.35 7.71
CA PRO A 47 13.89 9.43 6.99
C PRO A 47 13.55 8.22 7.86
N GLU A 48 12.37 7.65 7.67
CA GLU A 48 12.04 6.40 8.35
C GLU A 48 13.01 5.30 7.92
N PRO A 49 13.54 4.51 8.87
CA PRO A 49 14.31 3.32 8.50
C PRO A 49 13.40 2.39 7.70
N ASP A 50 13.91 1.85 6.60
CA ASP A 50 13.23 0.78 5.88
C ASP A 50 12.91 -0.34 6.89
N ASP A 51 11.62 -0.53 7.21
CA ASP A 51 11.09 -1.67 7.98
C ASP A 51 11.22 -3.00 7.18
N LYS A 52 12.31 -3.16 6.42
CA LYS A 52 12.69 -4.39 5.72
C LYS A 52 13.60 -5.28 6.55
N ASP A 53 14.04 -4.80 7.72
CA ASP A 53 14.94 -5.49 8.63
C ASP A 53 14.25 -6.13 9.86
N ARG A 54 12.91 -6.28 9.85
CA ARG A 54 12.14 -6.90 10.96
C ARG A 54 11.50 -8.24 10.61
#